data_AF-A0A971SWP8-F1
#
_entry.id   AF-A0A971SWP8-F1
#
_cell.length_a   1.000
_cell.length_b   1.000
_cell.length_c   1.000
_cell.angle_alpha   90.00
_cell.angle_beta   90.00
_cell.angle_gamma   90.00
#
_symmetry.space_group_name_H-M   'P 1'
#
loop_
_entity.id
_entity.type
_entity.pdbx_description
1 polymer ?
#
loop_
_entity_poly.entity_id
_entity_poly.type
_entity_poly.pdbx_seq_one_letter_code
_entity_poly.pdbx_strand_id
1 'polypeptide(L)'
;MKKAISIIILIFLLAPCRLFAAGACCDNAIYAQTAPANRPDWVITEICPDQAGDGTGGWSDGKDCMEFIEIYNNSGTQLNLYDYCLTYNGCARNDERFETQIIEITPLKAGDYLDGSTLSWEDTSTYAPCDLSNKPTNPETCLVEPGEVVVIWVIYNEAYYNLWNEGKGMSMENFRSFWGIPEGVKVIAFDGAANTTYGGHDKNFNLKNSAVGTYGIALYSEALNSAANTEPGSENNYPVVYSESIELAAWATVDFTSQLTAGSIANYSYHFTVDNQGYGAAEWDLTPDSRRMQLLLPYTDAKSDATVGKLLPLQKLMLGVPMEAGESCTFTDDIYVPNAGLGEFQGFVVDGVLYHTGTTFTAETAGTYQLLYKFANDDITVTDIVTAAPDSTTTGDTGTTADNNTGTSTGTGTGTGTTTPGGTTTPGGTTAAPDKDSGCRSARGCRSAAGPGIIATLGIAAYLVRRKKDPKKRH
;
A
#
# COMPACT_ATOMS: atom_id res chain seq x y z
N MET A 1 40.32 42.73 -34.21
CA MET A 1 39.88 42.54 -32.81
C MET A 1 38.35 42.46 -32.61
N LYS A 2 37.53 42.25 -33.66
CA LYS A 2 36.07 41.97 -33.51
C LYS A 2 35.66 40.57 -34.00
N LYS A 3 36.58 39.79 -34.59
CA LYS A 3 36.33 38.41 -35.06
C LYS A 3 36.90 37.32 -34.13
N ALA A 4 37.71 37.70 -33.13
CA ALA A 4 38.25 36.77 -32.12
C ALA A 4 37.40 36.70 -30.84
N ILE A 5 36.48 37.66 -30.63
CA ILE A 5 35.60 37.70 -29.46
C ILE A 5 34.32 36.88 -29.69
N SER A 6 33.86 36.71 -30.93
CA SER A 6 32.66 35.90 -31.24
C SER A 6 32.86 34.39 -31.12
N ILE A 7 34.10 33.88 -31.21
CA ILE A 7 34.37 32.44 -31.10
C ILE A 7 34.45 32.01 -29.62
N ILE A 8 34.89 32.91 -28.73
CA ILE A 8 34.95 32.62 -27.28
C ILE A 8 33.55 32.62 -26.66
N ILE A 9 32.62 33.42 -27.18
CA ILE A 9 31.22 33.43 -26.70
C ILE A 9 30.44 32.21 -27.21
N LEU A 10 30.80 31.63 -28.36
CA LEU A 10 30.15 30.40 -28.86
C LEU A 10 30.65 29.13 -28.15
N ILE A 11 31.90 29.13 -27.67
CA ILE A 11 32.47 28.01 -26.90
C ILE A 11 31.97 28.00 -25.45
N PHE A 12 31.57 29.14 -24.89
CA PHE A 12 30.99 29.24 -23.54
C PHE A 12 29.45 29.07 -23.48
N LEU A 13 28.75 29.03 -24.63
CA LEU A 13 27.30 28.77 -24.71
C LEU A 13 26.94 27.30 -24.98
N LEU A 14 27.93 26.39 -25.05
CA LEU A 14 27.76 24.96 -25.28
C LEU A 14 28.17 24.08 -24.09
N ALA A 15 28.30 24.63 -22.88
CA ALA A 15 28.47 23.88 -21.64
C ALA A 15 27.54 24.49 -20.58
N PRO A 16 26.44 23.80 -20.20
CA PRO A 16 26.58 22.57 -19.44
C PRO A 16 25.54 21.50 -19.84
N CYS A 17 25.87 20.60 -20.76
CA CYS A 17 25.32 19.26 -20.67
C CYS A 17 26.28 18.49 -19.76
N ARG A 18 25.91 18.42 -18.49
CA ARG A 18 26.58 17.56 -17.52
C ARG A 18 26.67 16.16 -18.13
N LEU A 19 27.89 15.63 -18.18
CA LEU A 19 28.09 14.20 -18.21
C LEU A 19 27.29 13.61 -17.04
N PHE A 20 26.13 13.03 -17.32
CA PHE A 20 25.83 11.76 -16.68
C PHE A 20 26.83 10.79 -17.26
N ALA A 21 27.80 10.40 -16.44
CA ALA A 21 28.45 9.12 -16.62
C ALA A 21 27.36 8.07 -16.38
N ALA A 22 26.55 7.80 -17.40
CA ALA A 22 25.95 6.49 -17.54
C ALA A 22 27.13 5.54 -17.67
N GLY A 23 27.37 4.76 -16.62
CA GLY A 23 28.25 3.62 -16.71
C GLY A 23 27.73 2.74 -17.82
N ALA A 24 28.41 2.76 -18.96
CA ALA A 24 28.35 1.67 -19.91
C ALA A 24 29.00 0.46 -19.21
N CYS A 25 28.21 -0.33 -18.51
CA CYS A 25 28.46 -1.75 -18.31
C CYS A 25 27.32 -2.52 -18.97
N CYS A 26 27.73 -3.47 -19.82
CA CYS A 26 26.96 -4.47 -20.56
C CYS A 26 25.72 -3.99 -21.35
N ASP A 27 25.87 -4.00 -22.68
CA ASP A 27 24.83 -4.48 -23.60
C ASP A 27 24.38 -5.88 -23.17
N ASN A 28 23.49 -5.94 -22.17
CA ASN A 28 22.64 -7.08 -21.95
C ASN A 28 21.37 -6.77 -22.73
N ALA A 29 21.30 -7.29 -23.95
CA ALA A 29 20.06 -7.35 -24.72
C ALA A 29 19.07 -8.26 -23.98
N ILE A 30 18.48 -7.74 -22.90
CA ILE A 30 17.47 -8.42 -22.09
C ILE A 30 16.12 -7.97 -22.63
N TYR A 31 15.51 -8.90 -23.37
CA TYR A 31 14.07 -9.09 -23.54
C TYR A 31 13.24 -7.82 -23.77
N ALA A 32 13.07 -7.48 -25.05
CA ALA A 32 11.92 -6.71 -25.50
C ALA A 32 10.66 -7.61 -25.53
N GLN A 33 10.16 -8.02 -24.35
CA GLN A 33 8.70 -7.97 -24.20
C GLN A 33 8.39 -6.48 -24.25
N THR A 34 7.55 -6.02 -25.17
CA THR A 34 7.23 -4.60 -25.25
C THR A 34 6.55 -4.23 -23.94
N ALA A 35 7.32 -3.67 -23.00
CA ALA A 35 6.78 -3.03 -21.81
C ALA A 35 5.61 -2.15 -22.27
N PRO A 36 4.49 -2.12 -21.52
CA PRO A 36 3.35 -1.29 -21.89
C PRO A 36 3.84 0.13 -22.21
N ALA A 37 3.29 0.74 -23.26
CA ALA A 37 3.61 2.12 -23.58
C ALA A 37 3.20 3.01 -22.39
N ASN A 38 4.04 3.99 -22.05
CA ASN A 38 3.85 5.00 -20.99
C ASN A 38 4.23 4.55 -19.57
N ARG A 39 5.54 4.54 -19.27
CA ARG A 39 6.01 4.52 -17.88
C ARG A 39 5.31 5.64 -17.11
N PRO A 40 4.58 5.35 -16.03
CA PRO A 40 3.77 6.36 -15.36
C PRO A 40 4.68 7.34 -14.61
N ASP A 41 4.32 8.63 -14.62
CA ASP A 41 5.02 9.66 -13.86
C ASP A 41 4.84 9.46 -12.35
N TRP A 42 3.65 9.01 -11.94
CA TRP A 42 3.33 8.65 -10.57
C TRP A 42 3.16 7.14 -10.44
N VAL A 43 3.66 6.57 -9.35
CA VAL A 43 3.40 5.18 -8.98
C VAL A 43 2.74 5.20 -7.62
N ILE A 44 1.58 4.56 -7.46
CA ILE A 44 1.04 4.28 -6.13
C ILE A 44 1.82 3.09 -5.61
N THR A 45 2.52 3.26 -4.49
CA THR A 45 3.44 2.26 -3.93
C THR A 45 2.83 1.53 -2.74
N GLU A 46 1.93 2.17 -2.02
CA GLU A 46 1.38 1.61 -0.79
C GLU A 46 -0.02 2.20 -0.49
N ILE A 47 -0.95 1.36 -0.03
CA ILE A 47 -2.25 1.79 0.47
C ILE A 47 -2.53 1.06 1.79
N CYS A 48 -2.86 1.80 2.83
CA CYS A 48 -3.19 1.24 4.14
C CYS A 48 -4.57 1.73 4.62
N PRO A 49 -5.64 0.92 4.42
CA PRO A 49 -6.95 1.15 5.01
C PRO A 49 -7.05 0.54 6.41
N ASP A 50 -8.04 1.00 7.18
CA ASP A 50 -8.51 0.46 8.46
C ASP A 50 -7.35 0.10 9.38
N GLN A 51 -6.45 1.06 9.59
CA GLN A 51 -5.30 0.86 10.46
C GLN A 51 -5.73 0.98 11.93
N ALA A 52 -5.70 -0.14 12.64
CA ALA A 52 -5.47 -0.19 14.07
C ALA A 52 -3.98 -0.42 14.33
N GLY A 53 -3.37 0.49 15.07
CA GLY A 53 -2.09 0.25 15.71
C GLY A 53 -2.08 -0.99 16.60
N ASP A 54 -0.88 -1.49 16.88
CA ASP A 54 -0.60 -2.64 17.73
C ASP A 54 -0.77 -2.35 19.24
N GLY A 55 -1.38 -1.22 19.59
CA GLY A 55 -1.49 -0.72 20.95
C GLY A 55 -0.23 -0.04 21.50
N THR A 56 0.89 0.01 20.76
CA THR A 56 2.04 0.85 21.13
C THR A 56 1.73 2.32 20.80
N GLY A 57 1.86 3.19 21.79
CA GLY A 57 1.55 4.64 21.67
C GLY A 57 0.09 5.04 21.94
N GLY A 58 -0.85 4.10 22.08
CA GLY A 58 -2.23 4.39 22.52
C GLY A 58 -3.20 4.87 21.44
N TRP A 59 -2.90 4.66 20.15
CA TRP A 59 -3.61 5.28 19.02
C TRP A 59 -4.51 4.37 18.19
N SER A 60 -5.16 3.36 18.77
CA SER A 60 -6.35 2.74 18.14
C SER A 60 -7.04 1.67 19.00
N ASP A 61 -8.34 1.88 19.20
CA ASP A 61 -9.34 0.85 19.54
C ASP A 61 -10.47 1.02 18.49
N GLY A 62 -10.30 0.41 17.31
CA GLY A 62 -11.24 0.49 16.17
C GLY A 62 -11.46 1.91 15.62
N LYS A 63 -10.39 2.62 15.25
CA LYS A 63 -10.43 4.01 14.75
C LYS A 63 -9.51 4.16 13.54
N ASP A 64 -10.01 4.80 12.49
CA ASP A 64 -9.34 4.87 11.19
C ASP A 64 -8.48 6.13 11.03
N CYS A 65 -7.85 6.60 12.11
CA CYS A 65 -7.20 7.92 12.12
C CYS A 65 -5.82 7.99 11.41
N MET A 66 -5.27 6.84 10.98
CA MET A 66 -3.90 6.72 10.47
C MET A 66 -3.82 6.16 9.05
N GLU A 67 -4.92 6.11 8.31
CA GLU A 67 -4.93 5.59 6.94
C GLU A 67 -4.13 6.45 5.95
N PHE A 68 -3.57 5.84 4.92
CA PHE A 68 -2.78 6.57 3.93
C PHE A 68 -2.71 5.92 2.55
N ILE A 69 -2.34 6.76 1.57
CA ILE A 69 -1.84 6.34 0.27
C ILE A 69 -0.42 6.88 0.12
N GLU A 70 0.50 6.05 -0.35
CA GLU A 70 1.86 6.42 -0.71
C GLU A 70 2.02 6.46 -2.23
N ILE A 71 2.69 7.50 -2.70
CA ILE A 71 3.05 7.66 -4.11
C ILE A 71 4.53 7.96 -4.29
N TYR A 72 5.04 7.61 -5.45
CA TYR A 72 6.44 7.80 -5.85
C TYR A 72 6.51 8.56 -7.18
N ASN A 73 7.38 9.58 -7.24
CA ASN A 73 7.69 10.26 -8.50
C ASN A 73 8.67 9.40 -9.31
N ASN A 74 8.10 8.70 -10.28
CA ASN A 74 8.79 7.82 -11.21
C ASN A 74 9.18 8.51 -12.52
N SER A 75 8.83 9.79 -12.67
CA SER A 75 9.17 10.59 -13.84
C SER A 75 10.66 10.98 -13.85
N GLY A 76 11.13 11.51 -14.99
CA GLY A 76 12.46 12.12 -15.12
C GLY A 76 12.52 13.58 -14.70
N THR A 77 11.45 14.15 -14.14
CA THR A 77 11.31 15.59 -13.85
C THR A 77 10.69 15.87 -12.49
N GLN A 78 10.92 17.07 -11.96
CA GLN A 78 10.19 17.53 -10.78
C GLN A 78 8.70 17.71 -11.13
N LEU A 79 7.81 17.19 -10.28
CA LEU A 79 6.36 17.31 -10.41
C LEU A 79 5.81 18.16 -9.27
N ASN A 80 4.76 18.94 -9.53
CA ASN A 80 4.01 19.61 -8.48
C ASN A 80 2.78 18.76 -8.12
N LEU A 81 2.72 18.25 -6.89
CA LEU A 81 1.61 17.37 -6.49
C LEU A 81 0.25 18.09 -6.47
N TYR A 82 0.23 19.42 -6.27
CA TYR A 82 -1.01 20.19 -6.28
C TYR A 82 -1.60 20.43 -7.67
N ASP A 83 -0.94 19.95 -8.73
CA ASP A 83 -1.54 19.87 -10.06
C ASP A 83 -2.47 18.64 -10.19
N TYR A 84 -2.53 17.78 -9.16
CA TYR A 84 -3.23 16.51 -9.18
C TYR A 84 -4.33 16.40 -8.12
N CYS A 85 -5.17 15.40 -8.29
CA CYS A 85 -6.22 14.98 -7.38
C CYS A 85 -6.19 13.47 -7.17
N LEU A 86 -6.76 13.00 -6.06
CA LEU A 86 -7.10 11.59 -5.93
C LEU A 86 -8.49 11.32 -6.50
N THR A 87 -8.63 10.19 -7.18
CA THR A 87 -9.89 9.73 -7.79
C THR A 87 -10.29 8.38 -7.24
N TYR A 88 -11.58 8.10 -7.16
CA TYR A 88 -12.10 6.84 -6.67
C TYR A 88 -13.14 6.20 -7.61
N ASN A 89 -13.04 4.88 -7.75
CA ASN A 89 -14.07 4.01 -8.31
C ASN A 89 -14.25 2.79 -7.38
N GLY A 90 -15.44 2.68 -6.80
CA GLY A 90 -15.80 1.59 -5.87
C GLY A 90 -16.58 0.44 -6.52
N CYS A 91 -16.60 0.34 -7.85
CA CYS A 91 -17.39 -0.67 -8.52
C CYS A 91 -16.71 -2.04 -8.41
N ALA A 92 -17.51 -3.10 -8.27
CA ALA A 92 -17.00 -4.46 -8.29
C ALA A 92 -16.44 -4.81 -9.68
N ARG A 93 -15.45 -5.70 -9.75
CA ARG A 93 -14.82 -6.11 -11.02
C ARG A 93 -15.79 -6.59 -12.11
N ASN A 94 -16.91 -7.19 -11.71
CA ASN A 94 -17.93 -7.70 -12.63
C ASN A 94 -18.99 -6.66 -13.01
N ASP A 95 -18.85 -5.43 -12.55
CA ASP A 95 -19.69 -4.30 -12.91
C ASP A 95 -19.12 -3.62 -14.16
N GLU A 96 -19.98 -3.23 -15.11
CA GLU A 96 -19.56 -2.57 -16.35
C GLU A 96 -18.88 -1.21 -16.12
N ARG A 97 -19.07 -0.64 -14.92
CA ARG A 97 -18.49 0.62 -14.47
C ARG A 97 -17.08 0.49 -13.89
N PHE A 98 -16.58 -0.73 -13.71
CA PHE A 98 -15.24 -0.98 -13.19
C PHE A 98 -14.18 -0.45 -14.16
N GLU A 99 -13.33 0.48 -13.71
CA GLU A 99 -12.30 1.19 -14.53
C GLU A 99 -12.85 1.89 -15.79
N THR A 100 -14.16 2.18 -15.83
CA THR A 100 -14.83 2.91 -16.92
C THR A 100 -15.54 4.21 -16.48
N GLN A 101 -15.37 4.59 -15.21
CA GLN A 101 -15.86 5.86 -14.66
C GLN A 101 -15.02 6.31 -13.45
N ILE A 102 -15.01 7.61 -13.17
CA ILE A 102 -14.59 8.18 -11.88
C ILE A 102 -15.84 8.63 -11.12
N ILE A 103 -15.99 8.18 -9.88
CA ILE A 103 -17.17 8.46 -9.03
C ILE A 103 -16.89 9.64 -8.11
N GLU A 104 -15.74 9.65 -7.46
CA GLU A 104 -15.37 10.68 -6.49
C GLU A 104 -13.98 11.20 -6.84
N ILE A 105 -13.77 12.49 -6.58
CA ILE A 105 -12.50 13.17 -6.79
C ILE A 105 -12.31 14.18 -5.67
N THR A 106 -11.09 14.24 -5.15
CA THR A 106 -10.73 15.21 -4.12
C THR A 106 -9.38 15.82 -4.48
N PRO A 107 -9.29 17.16 -4.63
CA PRO A 107 -8.07 17.84 -5.05
C PRO A 107 -6.99 17.80 -3.96
N LEU A 108 -5.73 17.67 -4.38
CA LEU A 108 -4.59 17.91 -3.50
C LEU A 108 -4.26 19.40 -3.55
N LYS A 109 -4.26 20.07 -2.39
CA LYS A 109 -4.10 21.54 -2.34
C LYS A 109 -3.27 22.00 -1.15
N ALA A 110 -2.67 23.17 -1.34
CA ALA A 110 -1.94 23.90 -0.30
C ALA A 110 -2.88 24.42 0.79
N GLY A 111 -2.33 24.65 1.99
CA GLY A 111 -3.08 25.25 3.08
C GLY A 111 -4.15 24.30 3.64
N ASP A 112 -5.41 24.77 3.65
CA ASP A 112 -6.52 23.95 4.12
C ASP A 112 -6.86 22.87 3.09
N TYR A 113 -6.71 21.61 3.49
CA TYR A 113 -6.91 20.45 2.64
C TYR A 113 -8.40 20.07 2.49
N LEU A 114 -9.30 20.62 3.33
CA LEU A 114 -10.72 20.24 3.34
C LEU A 114 -11.42 20.55 2.01
N ASP A 115 -12.15 19.57 1.49
CA ASP A 115 -12.92 19.62 0.26
C ASP A 115 -14.41 19.38 0.55
N GLY A 116 -15.04 20.40 1.13
CA GLY A 116 -16.46 20.37 1.50
C GLY A 116 -16.73 19.88 2.91
N SER A 117 -15.83 19.12 3.53
CA SER A 117 -15.98 18.71 4.93
C SER A 117 -15.95 19.91 5.87
N THR A 118 -16.84 19.91 6.85
CA THR A 118 -16.95 20.93 7.91
C THR A 118 -16.30 20.50 9.22
N LEU A 119 -16.08 19.18 9.40
CA LEU A 119 -15.57 18.56 10.62
C LEU A 119 -16.35 18.96 11.89
N SER A 120 -17.62 19.28 11.74
CA SER A 120 -18.54 19.64 12.82
C SER A 120 -19.74 18.72 12.80
N TRP A 121 -20.13 18.19 13.96
CA TRP A 121 -21.27 17.30 14.06
C TRP A 121 -21.98 17.39 15.40
N GLU A 122 -23.29 17.13 15.37
CA GLU A 122 -24.15 17.12 16.55
C GLU A 122 -24.30 15.71 17.16
N ASP A 123 -24.08 14.65 16.38
CA ASP A 123 -24.14 13.27 16.87
C ASP A 123 -22.89 12.91 17.66
N THR A 124 -22.93 13.14 18.97
CA THR A 124 -21.84 12.81 19.90
C THR A 124 -22.04 11.47 20.58
N SER A 125 -22.74 10.52 19.95
CA SER A 125 -23.06 9.21 20.55
C SER A 125 -21.82 8.41 20.98
N THR A 126 -20.66 8.68 20.35
CA THR A 126 -19.37 8.10 20.75
C THR A 126 -18.39 9.16 21.28
N TYR A 127 -18.05 10.16 20.46
CA TYR A 127 -17.15 11.27 20.83
C TYR A 127 -17.63 12.61 20.26
N ALA A 128 -17.33 13.70 20.95
CA ALA A 128 -17.58 15.04 20.46
C ALA A 128 -16.44 15.50 19.52
N PRO A 129 -16.67 16.49 18.64
CA PRO A 129 -15.62 17.09 17.84
C PRO A 129 -14.58 17.78 18.74
N CYS A 130 -13.31 17.71 18.33
CA CYS A 130 -12.21 18.42 18.97
C CYS A 130 -12.27 19.93 18.68
N ASP A 131 -11.39 20.71 19.30
CA ASP A 131 -11.28 22.16 19.06
C ASP A 131 -10.53 22.53 17.76
N LEU A 132 -10.06 21.52 17.02
CA LEU A 132 -9.33 21.60 15.75
C LEU A 132 -7.98 22.35 15.82
N SER A 133 -7.45 22.63 17.01
CA SER A 133 -6.17 23.36 17.16
C SER A 133 -4.97 22.61 16.56
N ASN A 134 -5.06 21.29 16.43
CA ASN A 134 -4.03 20.46 15.80
C ASN A 134 -4.30 20.14 14.32
N LYS A 135 -5.39 20.66 13.72
CA LYS A 135 -5.76 20.36 12.33
C LYS A 135 -4.56 20.62 11.41
N PRO A 136 -4.10 19.62 10.63
CA PRO A 136 -2.96 19.78 9.76
C PRO A 136 -3.24 20.83 8.68
N THR A 137 -2.17 21.47 8.24
CA THR A 137 -2.15 22.42 7.13
C THR A 137 -1.09 21.95 6.16
N ASN A 138 -1.45 21.89 4.89
CA ASN A 138 -0.54 21.52 3.82
C ASN A 138 0.42 22.69 3.50
N PRO A 139 1.68 22.41 3.13
CA PRO A 139 2.62 23.46 2.73
C PRO A 139 2.10 24.23 1.50
N GLU A 140 2.62 25.45 1.29
CA GLU A 140 2.24 26.29 0.13
C GLU A 140 2.59 25.64 -1.22
N THR A 141 3.57 24.74 -1.24
CA THR A 141 4.02 24.02 -2.43
C THR A 141 4.34 22.57 -2.07
N CYS A 142 4.10 21.66 -3.00
CA CYS A 142 4.54 20.27 -2.87
C CYS A 142 5.26 19.83 -4.16
N LEU A 143 6.49 20.33 -4.32
CA LEU A 143 7.38 19.97 -5.43
C LEU A 143 8.11 18.68 -5.10
N VAL A 144 7.98 17.67 -5.96
CA VAL A 144 8.46 16.30 -5.73
C VAL A 144 9.51 15.99 -6.80
N GLU A 145 10.74 15.74 -6.38
CA GLU A 145 11.84 15.38 -7.28
C GLU A 145 11.72 13.93 -7.77
N PRO A 146 12.30 13.59 -8.93
CA PRO A 146 12.46 12.21 -9.36
C PRO A 146 13.10 11.36 -8.26
N GLY A 147 12.50 10.22 -7.93
CA GLY A 147 13.01 9.36 -6.89
C GLY A 147 12.45 9.63 -5.49
N GLU A 148 11.65 10.67 -5.28
CA GLU A 148 11.04 10.95 -3.98
C GLU A 148 9.70 10.23 -3.80
N VAL A 149 9.47 9.82 -2.55
CA VAL A 149 8.20 9.29 -2.05
C VAL A 149 7.43 10.42 -1.36
N VAL A 150 6.12 10.39 -1.51
CA VAL A 150 5.18 11.26 -0.83
C VAL A 150 4.07 10.43 -0.20
N VAL A 151 3.73 10.77 1.05
CA VAL A 151 2.67 10.09 1.81
C VAL A 151 1.47 11.02 1.90
N ILE A 152 0.30 10.50 1.53
CA ILE A 152 -0.97 11.21 1.58
C ILE A 152 -1.74 10.63 2.77
N TRP A 153 -1.86 11.40 3.85
CA TRP A 153 -2.68 11.03 4.99
C TRP A 153 -4.15 11.23 4.64
N VAL A 154 -4.90 10.13 4.55
CA VAL A 154 -6.34 10.14 4.27
C VAL A 154 -7.07 10.35 5.59
N ILE A 155 -7.59 11.57 5.80
CA ILE A 155 -8.09 11.97 7.11
C ILE A 155 -9.61 11.83 7.20
N TYR A 156 -10.07 11.03 8.16
CA TYR A 156 -11.48 10.91 8.55
C TYR A 156 -11.82 11.72 9.80
N ASN A 157 -13.12 11.78 10.11
CA ASN A 157 -13.63 12.41 11.32
C ASN A 157 -13.01 11.83 12.62
N GLU A 158 -12.58 10.56 12.62
CA GLU A 158 -11.91 9.90 13.74
C GLU A 158 -10.68 10.66 14.20
N ALA A 159 -9.92 11.28 13.29
CA ALA A 159 -8.76 12.10 13.63
C ALA A 159 -9.13 13.35 14.45
N TYR A 160 -10.40 13.77 14.40
CA TYR A 160 -10.94 14.96 15.04
C TYR A 160 -11.83 14.67 16.24
N TYR A 161 -11.79 13.46 16.79
CA TYR A 161 -12.43 13.21 18.07
C TYR A 161 -11.72 13.95 19.20
N ASN A 162 -12.49 14.51 20.13
CA ASN A 162 -11.98 15.23 21.30
C ASN A 162 -11.18 14.36 22.30
N LEU A 163 -11.11 13.06 22.08
CA LEU A 163 -10.32 12.14 22.90
C LEU A 163 -8.81 12.28 22.63
N TRP A 164 -8.42 12.91 21.53
CA TRP A 164 -7.03 13.06 21.10
C TRP A 164 -6.42 14.37 21.56
N ASN A 165 -5.16 14.29 22.01
CA ASN A 165 -4.32 15.44 22.35
C ASN A 165 -5.03 16.49 23.24
N GLU A 166 -5.69 16.01 24.31
CA GLU A 166 -6.42 16.87 25.26
C GLU A 166 -7.55 17.68 24.62
N GLY A 167 -8.25 17.12 23.62
CA GLY A 167 -9.34 17.79 22.94
C GLY A 167 -8.94 18.57 21.70
N LYS A 168 -7.68 18.46 21.23
CA LYS A 168 -7.16 19.21 20.07
C LYS A 168 -7.26 18.47 18.74
N GLY A 169 -7.49 17.15 18.78
CA GLY A 169 -7.44 16.29 17.59
C GLY A 169 -6.03 15.87 17.22
N MET A 170 -5.90 14.98 16.22
CA MET A 170 -4.62 14.50 15.69
C MET A 170 -3.87 15.58 14.94
N SER A 171 -2.54 15.59 15.10
CA SER A 171 -1.64 16.46 14.36
C SER A 171 -0.87 15.68 13.29
N MET A 172 -0.28 16.42 12.35
CA MET A 172 0.68 15.86 11.39
C MET A 172 1.84 15.14 12.08
N GLU A 173 2.30 15.65 13.23
CA GLU A 173 3.38 15.03 14.00
C GLU A 173 2.96 13.68 14.61
N ASN A 174 1.69 13.54 15.04
CA ASN A 174 1.17 12.26 15.51
C ASN A 174 1.19 11.22 14.40
N PHE A 175 0.70 11.58 13.22
CA PHE A 175 0.69 10.69 12.05
C PHE A 175 2.11 10.27 11.65
N ARG A 176 3.04 11.23 11.57
CA ARG A 176 4.46 10.95 11.28
C ARG A 176 5.09 10.03 12.32
N SER A 177 4.80 10.26 13.60
CA SER A 177 5.37 9.48 14.70
C SER A 177 4.82 8.06 14.73
N PHE A 178 3.51 7.89 14.47
CA PHE A 178 2.85 6.60 14.41
C PHE A 178 3.49 5.69 13.35
N TRP A 179 3.70 6.23 12.15
CA TRP A 179 4.28 5.47 11.03
C TRP A 179 5.81 5.48 10.98
N GLY A 180 6.49 6.23 11.85
CA GLY A 180 7.95 6.37 11.80
C GLY A 180 8.45 7.02 10.50
N ILE A 181 7.70 7.98 9.96
CA ILE A 181 7.97 8.59 8.66
C ILE A 181 9.29 9.39 8.72
N PRO A 182 10.27 9.12 7.84
CA PRO A 182 11.53 9.86 7.80
C PRO A 182 11.34 11.37 7.63
N GLU A 183 12.19 12.20 8.26
CA GLU A 183 12.05 13.66 8.27
C GLU A 183 11.98 14.28 6.86
N GLY A 184 12.71 13.74 5.89
CA GLY A 184 12.74 14.23 4.50
C GLY A 184 11.54 13.84 3.63
N VAL A 185 10.67 12.93 4.10
CA VAL A 185 9.51 12.46 3.32
C VAL A 185 8.37 13.47 3.43
N LYS A 186 7.81 13.87 2.29
CA LYS A 186 6.69 14.80 2.25
C LYS A 186 5.42 14.09 2.71
N VAL A 187 4.65 14.75 3.57
CA VAL A 187 3.32 14.27 3.98
C VAL A 187 2.33 15.39 3.73
N ILE A 188 1.22 15.06 3.06
CA ILE A 188 0.09 15.98 2.85
C ILE A 188 -1.18 15.37 3.42
N ALA A 189 -1.98 16.21 4.04
CA ALA A 189 -3.34 15.90 4.47
C ALA A 189 -4.28 15.90 3.26
N PHE A 190 -5.22 14.97 3.29
CA PHE A 190 -6.25 14.77 2.28
C PHE A 190 -7.61 14.57 2.96
N ASP A 191 -8.66 15.14 2.39
CA ASP A 191 -10.02 15.07 2.96
C ASP A 191 -10.68 13.75 2.58
N GLY A 192 -10.51 12.75 3.45
CA GLY A 192 -11.17 11.44 3.31
C GLY A 192 -12.54 11.39 3.99
N ALA A 193 -12.98 12.46 4.67
CA ALA A 193 -14.17 12.39 5.51
C ALA A 193 -15.46 12.35 4.66
N ALA A 194 -15.92 11.15 4.29
CA ALA A 194 -17.13 10.98 3.48
C ALA A 194 -18.44 11.03 4.30
N ASN A 195 -18.36 10.85 5.63
CA ASN A 195 -19.54 10.70 6.47
C ASN A 195 -20.16 12.04 6.86
N THR A 196 -21.25 12.42 6.19
CA THR A 196 -21.98 13.68 6.44
C THR A 196 -22.59 13.79 7.84
N THR A 197 -22.81 12.67 8.55
CA THR A 197 -23.26 12.71 9.95
C THR A 197 -22.18 13.27 10.88
N TYR A 198 -20.91 13.04 10.54
CA TYR A 198 -19.74 13.52 11.29
C TYR A 198 -19.08 14.73 10.60
N GLY A 199 -19.87 15.55 9.91
CA GLY A 199 -19.39 16.76 9.26
C GLY A 199 -18.50 16.52 8.03
N GLY A 200 -18.49 15.30 7.49
CA GLY A 200 -17.86 14.98 6.21
C GLY A 200 -18.67 15.46 5.01
N HIS A 201 -18.17 15.16 3.82
CA HIS A 201 -18.78 15.49 2.53
C HIS A 201 -18.98 14.23 1.71
N ASP A 202 -20.19 13.97 1.23
CA ASP A 202 -20.56 12.73 0.53
C ASP A 202 -19.96 12.58 -0.88
N LYS A 203 -19.06 13.50 -1.27
CA LYS A 203 -18.23 13.43 -2.49
C LYS A 203 -16.76 13.12 -2.21
N ASN A 204 -16.39 13.04 -0.94
CA ASN A 204 -15.11 12.46 -0.54
C ASN A 204 -15.25 10.95 -0.41
N PHE A 205 -14.13 10.26 -0.34
CA PHE A 205 -14.10 8.80 -0.28
C PHE A 205 -13.26 8.29 0.86
N ASN A 206 -13.65 7.11 1.35
CA ASN A 206 -12.87 6.33 2.29
C ASN A 206 -12.09 5.25 1.55
N LEU A 207 -10.86 4.98 2.01
CA LEU A 207 -10.18 3.73 1.69
C LEU A 207 -11.03 2.58 2.22
N LYS A 208 -11.20 1.61 1.33
CA LYS A 208 -11.95 0.40 1.57
C LYS A 208 -11.03 -0.63 2.20
N ASN A 209 -11.54 -1.22 3.27
CA ASN A 209 -11.03 -2.43 3.93
C ASN A 209 -11.82 -3.69 3.53
N SER A 210 -12.80 -3.53 2.62
CA SER A 210 -13.72 -4.54 2.15
C SER A 210 -14.23 -4.21 0.74
N ALA A 211 -14.90 -5.14 0.07
CA ALA A 211 -15.38 -4.94 -1.31
C ALA A 211 -14.24 -4.60 -2.31
N VAL A 212 -14.45 -3.63 -3.21
CA VAL A 212 -13.45 -3.21 -4.20
C VAL A 212 -13.23 -1.71 -4.07
N GLY A 213 -11.97 -1.30 -4.03
CA GLY A 213 -11.56 0.10 -4.10
C GLY A 213 -10.52 0.29 -5.19
N THR A 214 -10.83 1.15 -6.16
CA THR A 214 -9.88 1.59 -7.19
C THR A 214 -9.54 3.05 -6.93
N TYR A 215 -8.27 3.33 -6.67
CA TYR A 215 -7.76 4.66 -6.33
C TYR A 215 -6.83 5.13 -7.44
N GLY A 216 -7.01 6.37 -7.89
CA GLY A 216 -6.21 6.94 -8.98
C GLY A 216 -5.61 8.29 -8.63
N ILE A 217 -4.56 8.63 -9.38
CA ILE A 217 -3.96 9.97 -9.43
C ILE A 217 -4.29 10.55 -10.79
N ALA A 218 -4.96 11.70 -10.83
CA ALA A 218 -5.30 12.38 -12.09
C ALA A 218 -4.89 13.85 -12.05
N LEU A 219 -4.59 14.44 -13.21
CA LEU A 219 -4.45 15.89 -13.33
C LEU A 219 -5.79 16.55 -12.97
N TYR A 220 -5.74 17.51 -12.05
CA TYR A 220 -6.94 18.18 -11.59
C TYR A 220 -7.48 19.13 -12.67
N SER A 221 -8.79 19.10 -12.87
CA SER A 221 -9.51 20.14 -13.61
C SER A 221 -10.88 20.38 -12.99
N GLU A 222 -11.37 21.63 -13.02
CA GLU A 222 -12.73 21.95 -12.56
C GLU A 222 -13.80 21.18 -13.34
N ALA A 223 -13.52 20.83 -14.60
CA ALA A 223 -14.40 20.03 -15.44
C ALA A 223 -14.48 18.59 -14.94
N LEU A 224 -13.34 17.97 -14.63
CA LEU A 224 -13.28 16.64 -14.02
C LEU A 224 -13.97 16.64 -12.65
N ASN A 225 -13.67 17.64 -11.80
CA ASN A 225 -14.27 17.79 -10.48
C ASN A 225 -15.81 17.87 -10.56
N SER A 226 -16.33 18.74 -11.43
CA SER A 226 -17.76 18.92 -11.64
C SER A 226 -18.46 17.68 -12.21
N ALA A 227 -17.74 16.84 -12.95
CA ALA A 227 -18.31 15.68 -13.62
C ALA A 227 -18.27 14.41 -12.77
N ALA A 228 -17.29 14.24 -11.89
CA ALA A 228 -17.23 13.10 -10.98
C ALA A 228 -18.10 13.33 -9.73
N ASN A 229 -17.98 14.48 -9.06
CA ASN A 229 -18.65 14.76 -7.79
C ASN A 229 -20.13 15.16 -7.96
N THR A 230 -20.94 14.31 -8.58
CA THR A 230 -22.37 14.54 -8.79
C THR A 230 -23.23 13.81 -7.77
N GLU A 231 -24.54 14.09 -7.77
CA GLU A 231 -25.49 13.52 -6.80
C GLU A 231 -25.49 11.98 -6.81
N PRO A 232 -25.58 11.32 -5.64
CA PRO A 232 -25.50 9.86 -5.54
C PRO A 232 -26.65 9.20 -6.32
N GLY A 233 -26.31 8.22 -7.17
CA GLY A 233 -27.30 7.52 -8.01
C GLY A 233 -27.74 8.28 -9.25
N SER A 234 -27.14 9.43 -9.56
CA SER A 234 -27.23 10.01 -10.89
C SER A 234 -26.38 9.21 -11.88
N GLU A 235 -26.79 9.13 -13.14
CA GLU A 235 -25.96 8.57 -14.23
C GLU A 235 -24.76 9.48 -14.58
N ASN A 236 -24.57 10.58 -13.85
CA ASN A 236 -23.58 11.62 -14.12
C ASN A 236 -22.26 11.36 -13.37
N ASN A 237 -21.74 10.14 -13.38
CA ASN A 237 -20.33 9.93 -13.06
C ASN A 237 -19.48 10.42 -14.23
N TYR A 238 -18.19 10.73 -14.05
CA TYR A 238 -17.34 11.07 -15.19
C TYR A 238 -17.03 9.79 -15.97
N PRO A 239 -17.61 9.57 -17.17
CA PRO A 239 -17.38 8.35 -17.92
C PRO A 239 -15.98 8.42 -18.53
N VAL A 240 -15.15 7.43 -18.24
CA VAL A 240 -13.76 7.42 -18.68
C VAL A 240 -13.25 6.01 -18.75
N VAL A 241 -12.73 5.59 -19.90
CA VAL A 241 -11.93 4.36 -19.96
C VAL A 241 -10.55 4.69 -19.41
N TYR A 242 -10.17 4.08 -18.28
CA TYR A 242 -8.96 4.48 -17.55
C TYR A 242 -7.70 4.43 -18.43
N SER A 243 -7.56 3.38 -19.23
CA SER A 243 -6.44 3.22 -20.18
C SER A 243 -6.46 4.21 -21.34
N GLU A 244 -7.57 4.87 -21.63
CA GLU A 244 -7.69 5.89 -22.68
C GLU A 244 -7.63 7.32 -22.12
N SER A 245 -7.73 7.47 -20.79
CA SER A 245 -7.71 8.78 -20.12
C SER A 245 -6.34 9.43 -20.24
N ILE A 246 -6.29 10.68 -20.70
CA ILE A 246 -5.06 11.47 -20.69
C ILE A 246 -4.82 12.17 -19.34
N GLU A 247 -5.85 12.30 -18.51
CA GLU A 247 -5.79 12.96 -17.21
C GLU A 247 -5.28 11.98 -16.13
N LEU A 248 -5.59 10.69 -16.27
CA LEU A 248 -5.23 9.66 -15.29
C LEU A 248 -3.74 9.29 -15.41
N ALA A 249 -2.96 9.61 -14.39
CA ALA A 249 -1.53 9.35 -14.32
C ALA A 249 -1.21 7.93 -13.82
N ALA A 250 -1.98 7.42 -12.86
CA ALA A 250 -1.86 6.08 -12.31
C ALA A 250 -3.13 5.65 -11.58
N TRP A 251 -3.36 4.34 -11.44
CA TRP A 251 -4.38 3.80 -10.55
C TRP A 251 -4.00 2.44 -9.98
N ALA A 252 -4.48 2.15 -8.78
CA ALA A 252 -4.32 0.88 -8.08
C ALA A 252 -5.68 0.37 -7.63
N THR A 253 -5.87 -0.95 -7.69
CA THR A 253 -7.10 -1.59 -7.25
C THR A 253 -6.82 -2.58 -6.13
N VAL A 254 -7.52 -2.40 -5.00
CA VAL A 254 -7.59 -3.39 -3.93
C VAL A 254 -8.94 -4.11 -4.03
N ASP A 255 -8.92 -5.40 -4.36
CA ASP A 255 -10.13 -6.22 -4.48
C ASP A 255 -10.20 -7.29 -3.39
N PHE A 256 -10.93 -6.99 -2.32
CA PHE A 256 -11.17 -7.88 -1.18
C PHE A 256 -12.09 -9.06 -1.50
N THR A 257 -12.78 -9.01 -2.63
CA THR A 257 -13.83 -9.95 -3.00
C THR A 257 -13.30 -11.07 -3.88
N SER A 258 -12.60 -10.72 -4.96
CA SER A 258 -12.18 -11.68 -5.99
C SER A 258 -10.68 -11.90 -6.08
N GLN A 259 -9.85 -10.91 -5.72
CA GLN A 259 -8.39 -11.05 -5.74
C GLN A 259 -7.86 -11.53 -4.39
N LEU A 260 -8.20 -10.83 -3.31
CA LEU A 260 -7.74 -11.13 -1.96
C LEU A 260 -8.62 -12.16 -1.26
N THR A 261 -9.91 -12.26 -1.62
CA THR A 261 -10.88 -13.23 -1.05
C THR A 261 -11.01 -13.20 0.48
N ALA A 262 -10.82 -12.02 1.07
CA ALA A 262 -10.64 -11.87 2.51
C ALA A 262 -11.85 -11.28 3.26
N GLY A 263 -12.82 -10.71 2.53
CA GLY A 263 -13.94 -9.99 3.16
C GLY A 263 -13.50 -8.63 3.70
N SER A 264 -13.59 -8.41 5.02
CA SER A 264 -13.14 -7.18 5.68
C SER A 264 -11.82 -7.43 6.40
N ILE A 265 -10.81 -6.61 6.17
CA ILE A 265 -9.49 -6.75 6.83
C ILE A 265 -9.02 -5.42 7.41
N ALA A 266 -8.66 -5.43 8.69
CA ALA A 266 -8.05 -4.31 9.39
C ALA A 266 -6.54 -4.52 9.57
N ASN A 267 -5.78 -3.44 9.62
CA ASN A 267 -4.35 -3.37 9.99
C ASN A 267 -3.38 -3.92 8.95
N TYR A 268 -3.68 -3.76 7.67
CA TYR A 268 -2.78 -4.21 6.61
C TYR A 268 -2.47 -3.08 5.65
N SER A 269 -1.23 -3.11 5.19
CA SER A 269 -0.80 -2.33 4.05
C SER A 269 -0.73 -3.20 2.80
N TYR A 270 -1.02 -2.61 1.65
CA TYR A 270 -0.96 -3.26 0.35
C TYR A 270 0.09 -2.56 -0.49
N HIS A 271 1.10 -3.31 -0.93
CA HIS A 271 2.19 -2.74 -1.71
C HIS A 271 1.97 -2.97 -3.19
N PHE A 272 2.36 -1.97 -3.97
CA PHE A 272 2.10 -1.90 -5.40
C PHE A 272 3.35 -1.52 -6.17
N THR A 273 3.35 -1.80 -7.47
CA THR A 273 4.32 -1.27 -8.44
C THR A 273 3.72 -1.24 -9.84
N VAL A 274 4.51 -0.84 -10.83
CA VAL A 274 4.17 -0.88 -12.26
C VAL A 274 3.99 -2.30 -12.79
N ASP A 275 2.95 -2.54 -13.58
CA ASP A 275 2.75 -3.81 -14.30
C ASP A 275 3.58 -3.87 -15.59
N ASN A 276 4.91 -4.00 -15.46
CA ASN A 276 5.83 -3.97 -16.60
C ASN A 276 5.61 -5.10 -17.63
N GLN A 277 5.04 -6.22 -17.21
CA GLN A 277 4.81 -7.38 -18.07
C GLN A 277 3.35 -7.51 -18.52
N GLY A 278 2.46 -6.64 -18.01
CA GLY A 278 1.02 -6.70 -18.26
C GLY A 278 0.33 -7.90 -17.60
N TYR A 279 0.99 -8.57 -16.65
CA TYR A 279 0.49 -9.81 -16.06
C TYR A 279 -0.63 -9.56 -15.05
N GLY A 280 -0.56 -8.44 -14.31
CA GLY A 280 -1.65 -8.02 -13.43
C GLY A 280 -2.90 -7.66 -14.23
N ALA A 281 -2.75 -6.96 -15.36
CA ALA A 281 -3.86 -6.68 -16.27
C ALA A 281 -4.42 -7.95 -16.92
N ALA A 282 -3.54 -8.86 -17.39
CA ALA A 282 -3.94 -10.10 -18.05
C ALA A 282 -4.75 -11.03 -17.14
N GLU A 283 -4.41 -11.12 -15.84
CA GLU A 283 -5.19 -11.88 -14.86
C GLU A 283 -6.67 -11.44 -14.82
N TRP A 284 -6.93 -10.17 -15.15
CA TRP A 284 -8.24 -9.56 -15.09
C TRP A 284 -8.92 -9.44 -16.46
N ASP A 285 -8.33 -10.05 -17.49
CA ASP A 285 -8.73 -9.92 -18.89
C ASP A 285 -8.74 -8.47 -19.39
N LEU A 286 -7.87 -7.63 -18.83
CA LEU A 286 -7.71 -6.22 -19.19
C LEU A 286 -6.57 -6.01 -20.18
N THR A 287 -6.63 -4.89 -20.91
CA THR A 287 -5.52 -4.46 -21.75
C THR A 287 -4.36 -3.96 -20.87
N PRO A 288 -3.11 -4.42 -21.08
CA PRO A 288 -1.97 -3.93 -20.33
C PRO A 288 -1.79 -2.41 -20.45
N ASP A 289 -1.64 -1.75 -19.30
CA ASP A 289 -1.31 -0.34 -19.17
C ASP A 289 -0.40 -0.18 -17.93
N SER A 290 0.80 0.37 -18.10
CA SER A 290 1.78 0.50 -17.02
C SER A 290 1.38 1.52 -15.95
N ARG A 291 0.36 2.35 -16.20
CA ARG A 291 -0.26 3.23 -15.20
C ARG A 291 -1.20 2.46 -14.26
N ARG A 292 -1.61 1.24 -14.64
CA ARG A 292 -2.32 0.33 -13.75
C ARG A 292 -1.31 -0.38 -12.85
N MET A 293 -1.46 -0.20 -11.54
CA MET A 293 -0.56 -0.81 -10.59
C MET A 293 -0.84 -2.31 -10.44
N GLN A 294 0.24 -3.08 -10.41
CA GLN A 294 0.26 -4.47 -10.01
C GLN A 294 0.38 -4.57 -8.48
N LEU A 295 -0.46 -5.40 -7.87
CA LEU A 295 -0.33 -5.78 -6.46
C LEU A 295 0.96 -6.61 -6.28
N LEU A 296 1.76 -6.28 -5.27
CA LEU A 296 3.01 -6.96 -4.96
C LEU A 296 2.97 -7.75 -3.66
N LEU A 297 2.56 -7.11 -2.58
CA LEU A 297 2.45 -7.76 -1.29
C LEU A 297 0.97 -7.64 -0.88
N PRO A 298 0.21 -8.74 -0.99
CA PRO A 298 -1.13 -8.79 -0.43
C PRO A 298 -1.02 -8.88 1.09
N TYR A 299 -2.17 -8.91 1.76
CA TYR A 299 -2.17 -9.29 3.17
C TYR A 299 -1.66 -10.75 3.29
N THR A 300 -0.57 -10.98 4.02
CA THR A 300 -0.20 -12.32 4.48
C THR A 300 0.12 -12.31 5.97
N ASP A 301 -0.21 -13.42 6.62
CA ASP A 301 -0.32 -13.65 8.06
C ASP A 301 0.59 -12.77 8.93
N ALA A 302 -0.03 -11.72 9.50
CA ALA A 302 0.42 -10.88 10.59
C ALA A 302 1.52 -9.82 10.37
N LYS A 303 2.04 -9.57 9.15
CA LYS A 303 3.13 -8.58 8.94
C LYS A 303 3.23 -7.96 7.54
N SER A 304 2.14 -7.48 6.93
CA SER A 304 2.33 -6.40 5.94
C SER A 304 2.54 -5.09 6.70
N ASP A 305 3.67 -5.01 7.41
CA ASP A 305 4.07 -3.83 8.17
C ASP A 305 4.21 -2.69 7.17
N ALA A 306 3.54 -1.58 7.46
CA ALA A 306 3.59 -0.44 6.58
C ALA A 306 5.03 0.05 6.41
N THR A 307 5.42 0.39 5.19
CA THR A 307 6.80 0.78 4.84
C THR A 307 6.92 2.27 4.53
N VAL A 308 6.12 3.05 5.26
CA VAL A 308 5.82 4.44 4.98
C VAL A 308 7.07 5.31 4.77
N GLY A 309 7.10 5.98 3.63
CA GLY A 309 8.13 6.87 3.16
C GLY A 309 9.31 6.20 2.46
N LYS A 310 9.22 4.93 2.07
CA LYS A 310 10.35 4.17 1.50
C LYS A 310 9.90 3.16 0.44
N LEU A 311 10.65 3.11 -0.66
CA LEU A 311 10.54 1.98 -1.60
C LEU A 311 11.17 0.72 -1.01
N LEU A 312 10.44 -0.39 -1.09
CA LEU A 312 10.96 -1.73 -0.83
C LEU A 312 12.02 -2.13 -1.87
N PRO A 313 13.01 -2.97 -1.52
CA PRO A 313 13.94 -3.54 -2.50
C PRO A 313 13.23 -4.22 -3.68
N LEU A 314 12.12 -4.93 -3.42
CA LEU A 314 11.29 -5.53 -4.46
C LEU A 314 10.70 -4.48 -5.41
N GLN A 315 10.18 -3.38 -4.87
CA GLN A 315 9.65 -2.27 -5.69
C GLN A 315 10.75 -1.63 -6.51
N LYS A 316 11.95 -1.41 -5.95
CA LYS A 316 13.10 -0.87 -6.69
C LYS A 316 13.48 -1.76 -7.86
N LEU A 317 13.56 -3.08 -7.64
CA LEU A 317 13.85 -4.07 -8.68
C LEU A 317 12.82 -4.03 -9.82
N MET A 318 11.54 -3.88 -9.49
CA MET A 318 10.48 -3.82 -10.51
C MET A 318 10.42 -2.47 -11.22
N LEU A 319 10.66 -1.36 -10.51
CA LEU A 319 10.69 -0.03 -11.10
C LEU A 319 11.97 0.25 -11.90
N GLY A 320 13.01 -0.57 -11.74
CA GLY A 320 14.35 -0.28 -12.26
C GLY A 320 14.93 0.98 -11.61
N VAL A 321 14.75 1.13 -10.30
CA VAL A 321 15.35 2.21 -9.50
C VAL A 321 16.73 1.75 -9.01
N PRO A 322 17.73 2.63 -8.97
CA PRO A 322 19.05 2.26 -8.45
C PRO A 322 18.98 1.67 -7.04
N MET A 323 19.66 0.54 -6.87
CA MET A 323 19.92 -0.10 -5.59
C MET A 323 21.36 0.18 -5.15
N GLU A 324 21.58 0.25 -3.84
CA GLU A 324 22.91 0.40 -3.27
C GLU A 324 23.63 -0.96 -3.20
N ALA A 325 24.97 -0.95 -3.21
CA ALA A 325 25.74 -2.18 -3.02
C ALA A 325 25.43 -2.81 -1.65
N GLY A 326 25.11 -4.10 -1.65
CA GLY A 326 24.69 -4.87 -0.47
C GLY A 326 23.20 -4.81 -0.15
N GLU A 327 22.41 -4.00 -0.86
CA GLU A 327 20.96 -4.02 -0.74
C GLU A 327 20.41 -5.35 -1.26
N SER A 328 19.44 -5.95 -0.55
CA SER A 328 18.96 -7.29 -0.84
C SER A 328 17.43 -7.38 -0.85
N CYS A 329 16.93 -8.32 -1.64
CA CYS A 329 15.51 -8.63 -1.77
C CYS A 329 15.34 -10.14 -1.61
N THR A 330 14.63 -10.56 -0.56
CA THR A 330 14.24 -11.95 -0.37
C THR A 330 12.93 -12.20 -1.11
N PHE A 331 12.91 -13.23 -1.95
CA PHE A 331 11.71 -13.66 -2.65
C PHE A 331 10.93 -14.62 -1.76
N THR A 332 9.84 -14.17 -1.16
CA THR A 332 9.00 -14.98 -0.27
C THR A 332 7.73 -15.48 -0.97
N ASP A 333 7.08 -16.47 -0.37
CA ASP A 333 5.77 -16.98 -0.85
C ASP A 333 4.65 -15.95 -0.66
N ASP A 334 4.94 -14.83 0.04
CA ASP A 334 4.00 -13.73 0.24
C ASP A 334 3.94 -12.79 -0.98
N ILE A 335 4.92 -12.83 -1.88
CA ILE A 335 4.90 -12.00 -3.08
C ILE A 335 3.75 -12.47 -3.98
N TYR A 336 2.87 -11.53 -4.32
CA TYR A 336 1.76 -11.77 -5.24
C TYR A 336 2.31 -12.13 -6.62
N VAL A 337 1.84 -13.26 -7.14
CA VAL A 337 2.11 -13.76 -8.49
C VAL A 337 0.81 -13.74 -9.28
N PRO A 338 0.64 -12.80 -10.23
CA PRO A 338 -0.58 -12.74 -11.04
C PRO A 338 -0.77 -14.02 -11.87
N ASN A 339 -1.99 -14.52 -11.94
CA ASN A 339 -2.31 -15.61 -12.86
C ASN A 339 -2.51 -15.10 -14.29
N ALA A 340 -1.41 -14.95 -15.03
CA ALA A 340 -1.43 -14.47 -16.41
C ALA A 340 -1.78 -15.55 -17.46
N GLY A 341 -2.14 -16.78 -17.05
CA GLY A 341 -2.44 -17.88 -17.97
C GLY A 341 -1.23 -18.45 -18.71
N LEU A 342 0.00 -18.17 -18.25
CA LEU A 342 1.27 -18.58 -18.89
C LEU A 342 1.84 -19.90 -18.33
N GLY A 343 1.01 -20.70 -17.66
CA GLY A 343 1.42 -21.95 -17.03
C GLY A 343 1.99 -21.75 -15.62
N GLU A 344 2.71 -22.75 -15.12
CA GLU A 344 3.27 -22.73 -13.76
C GLU A 344 4.28 -21.59 -13.57
N PHE A 345 4.19 -20.91 -12.43
CA PHE A 345 5.19 -19.93 -12.01
C PHE A 345 6.52 -20.64 -11.70
N GLN A 346 7.61 -20.12 -12.27
CA GLN A 346 8.94 -20.71 -12.15
C GLN A 346 9.84 -19.89 -11.21
N GLY A 347 9.61 -18.59 -11.05
CA GLY A 347 10.40 -17.73 -10.17
C GLY A 347 10.56 -16.32 -10.70
N PHE A 348 11.55 -15.60 -10.17
CA PHE A 348 11.86 -14.22 -10.48
C PHE A 348 13.17 -14.14 -11.25
N VAL A 349 13.22 -13.41 -12.35
CA VAL A 349 14.44 -13.22 -13.14
C VAL A 349 15.00 -11.86 -12.81
N VAL A 350 16.22 -11.82 -12.29
CA VAL A 350 16.98 -10.58 -12.08
C VAL A 350 18.22 -10.63 -12.97
N ASP A 351 18.32 -9.68 -13.90
CA ASP A 351 19.42 -9.56 -14.87
C ASP A 351 19.77 -10.88 -15.62
N GLY A 352 18.74 -11.67 -15.95
CA GLY A 352 18.87 -12.94 -16.68
C GLY A 352 19.09 -14.18 -15.81
N VAL A 353 19.24 -14.02 -14.49
CA VAL A 353 19.37 -15.11 -13.52
C VAL A 353 18.03 -15.42 -12.89
N LEU A 354 17.62 -16.69 -12.87
CA LEU A 354 16.37 -17.15 -12.25
C LEU A 354 16.57 -17.41 -10.74
N TYR A 355 15.72 -16.79 -9.94
CA TYR A 355 15.62 -16.93 -8.49
C TYR A 355 14.29 -17.59 -8.12
N HIS A 356 14.33 -18.69 -7.38
CA HIS A 356 13.12 -19.31 -6.84
C HIS A 356 12.65 -18.64 -5.55
N THR A 357 11.40 -18.86 -5.18
CA THR A 357 10.92 -18.48 -3.86
C THR A 357 11.76 -19.14 -2.75
N GLY A 358 12.00 -18.41 -1.66
CA GLY A 358 12.92 -18.76 -0.58
C GLY A 358 14.38 -18.35 -0.83
N THR A 359 14.70 -17.74 -1.99
CA THR A 359 16.04 -17.24 -2.30
C THR A 359 16.14 -15.72 -2.12
N THR A 360 17.36 -15.20 -2.10
CA THR A 360 17.63 -13.77 -1.90
C THR A 360 18.54 -13.25 -3.01
N PHE A 361 18.10 -12.19 -3.68
CA PHE A 361 18.96 -11.37 -4.52
C PHE A 361 19.72 -10.36 -3.65
N THR A 362 21.00 -10.12 -3.94
CA THR A 362 21.81 -9.05 -3.33
C THR A 362 22.55 -8.30 -4.42
N ALA A 363 22.40 -6.97 -4.45
CA ALA A 363 23.13 -6.12 -5.39
C ALA A 363 24.63 -6.11 -5.02
N GLU A 364 25.48 -6.79 -5.80
CA GLU A 364 26.92 -6.82 -5.54
C GLU A 364 27.58 -5.44 -5.72
N THR A 365 27.01 -4.63 -6.60
CA THR A 365 27.45 -3.26 -6.90
C THR A 365 26.26 -2.32 -6.87
N ALA A 366 26.48 -1.05 -6.58
CA ALA A 366 25.42 -0.05 -6.76
C ALA A 366 25.06 0.03 -8.25
N GLY A 367 23.78 0.01 -8.57
CA GLY A 367 23.33 -0.11 -9.95
C GLY A 367 21.82 -0.24 -10.10
N THR A 368 21.36 -0.19 -11.33
CA THR A 368 19.97 -0.50 -11.67
C THR A 368 19.87 -1.96 -12.06
N TYR A 369 18.90 -2.64 -11.46
CA TYR A 369 18.59 -4.05 -11.67
C TYR A 369 17.13 -4.15 -12.07
N GLN A 370 16.79 -5.13 -12.92
CA GLN A 370 15.41 -5.34 -13.33
C GLN A 370 14.92 -6.73 -12.93
N LEU A 371 13.76 -6.78 -12.29
CA LEU A 371 13.05 -8.01 -12.00
C LEU A 371 11.90 -8.27 -12.97
N LEU A 372 11.78 -9.52 -13.40
CA LEU A 372 10.66 -10.06 -14.18
C LEU A 372 10.10 -11.32 -13.52
N TYR A 373 8.80 -11.55 -13.64
CA TYR A 373 8.17 -12.84 -13.34
C TYR A 373 8.44 -13.82 -14.48
N LYS A 374 8.77 -15.07 -14.13
CA LYS A 374 8.96 -16.20 -15.06
C LYS A 374 7.88 -17.26 -14.87
N PHE A 375 7.24 -17.64 -15.96
CA PHE A 375 6.27 -18.71 -16.10
C PHE A 375 6.72 -19.75 -17.14
N ALA A 376 6.15 -20.95 -17.10
CA ALA A 376 6.56 -22.06 -17.96
C ALA A 376 6.45 -21.77 -19.47
N ASN A 377 5.45 -21.00 -19.89
CA ASN A 377 5.13 -20.73 -21.29
C ASN A 377 5.36 -19.26 -21.70
N ASP A 378 6.16 -18.50 -20.95
CA ASP A 378 6.62 -17.19 -21.42
C ASP A 378 7.88 -17.31 -22.30
N ASP A 379 8.23 -16.19 -22.95
CA ASP A 379 9.37 -16.10 -23.87
C ASP A 379 10.67 -15.62 -23.19
N ILE A 380 10.70 -15.54 -21.86
CA ILE A 380 11.88 -15.10 -21.09
C ILE A 380 12.86 -16.26 -21.03
N THR A 381 14.09 -16.03 -21.48
CA THR A 381 15.17 -17.02 -21.28
C THR A 381 16.08 -16.61 -20.14
N VAL A 382 16.62 -17.63 -19.47
CA VAL A 382 17.45 -17.48 -18.27
C VAL A 382 18.77 -18.19 -18.47
N THR A 383 19.85 -17.57 -18.00
CA THR A 383 21.21 -18.10 -18.18
C THR A 383 21.62 -19.05 -17.06
N ASP A 384 21.08 -18.85 -15.84
CA ASP A 384 21.39 -19.64 -14.65
C ASP A 384 20.18 -19.73 -13.70
N ILE A 385 20.18 -20.74 -12.82
CA ILE A 385 19.09 -21.01 -11.85
C ILE A 385 19.65 -21.08 -10.43
N VAL A 386 19.10 -20.25 -9.55
CA VAL A 386 19.39 -20.20 -8.11
C VAL A 386 18.32 -20.98 -7.35
N THR A 387 18.68 -22.16 -6.85
CA THR A 387 17.77 -23.10 -6.13
C THR A 387 18.03 -23.20 -4.62
N ALA A 388 19.04 -22.50 -4.09
CA ALA A 388 19.42 -22.58 -2.68
C ALA A 388 19.15 -21.26 -1.96
N ALA A 389 18.59 -21.34 -0.74
CA ALA A 389 18.47 -20.22 0.19
C ALA A 389 19.87 -19.68 0.57
N PRO A 390 20.01 -18.40 0.94
CA PRO A 390 21.31 -17.82 1.26
C PRO A 390 21.99 -18.53 2.43
N ASP A 391 23.32 -18.66 2.33
CA ASP A 391 24.17 -19.09 3.44
C ASP A 391 24.09 -18.02 4.53
N SER A 392 23.57 -18.36 5.70
CA SER A 392 23.51 -17.43 6.82
C SER A 392 24.95 -17.15 7.26
N THR A 393 25.56 -16.06 6.80
CA THR A 393 26.81 -15.59 7.37
C THR A 393 26.53 -15.18 8.81
N THR A 394 26.80 -16.14 9.70
CA THR A 394 26.92 -15.92 11.14
C THR A 394 28.12 -15.00 11.34
N THR A 395 27.85 -13.78 11.83
CA THR A 395 28.89 -12.93 12.38
C THR A 395 29.57 -13.71 13.51
N GLY A 396 30.85 -14.00 13.30
CA GLY A 396 31.65 -14.80 14.20
C GLY A 396 31.68 -14.24 15.61
N ASP A 397 31.35 -15.12 16.54
CA ASP A 397 31.69 -15.05 17.95
C ASP A 397 33.21 -14.87 18.11
N THR A 398 33.63 -13.76 18.73
CA THR A 398 34.96 -13.65 19.33
C THR A 398 34.82 -13.54 20.84
N GLY A 399 34.79 -14.69 21.50
CA GLY A 399 35.79 -15.05 22.51
C GLY A 399 36.02 -14.08 23.66
N THR A 400 35.39 -14.42 24.78
CA THR A 400 35.68 -14.05 26.18
C THR A 400 37.16 -13.83 26.57
N THR A 401 37.40 -12.80 27.40
CA THR A 401 38.30 -12.77 28.59
C THR A 401 37.91 -11.50 29.39
N ALA A 402 37.94 -11.39 30.72
CA ALA A 402 38.23 -12.27 31.83
C ALA A 402 37.57 -11.69 33.11
N ASP A 403 37.31 -12.58 34.07
CA ASP A 403 36.93 -12.29 35.46
C ASP A 403 37.91 -11.37 36.20
N ASN A 404 37.39 -10.53 37.10
CA ASN A 404 38.03 -10.23 38.39
C ASN A 404 37.06 -9.57 39.40
N ASN A 405 36.38 -10.41 40.17
CA ASN A 405 36.42 -10.51 41.63
C ASN A 405 36.46 -9.22 42.51
N THR A 406 35.38 -8.99 43.27
CA THR A 406 35.28 -8.60 44.71
C THR A 406 33.81 -8.22 44.97
N GLY A 407 33.03 -8.73 45.93
CA GLY A 407 33.28 -9.40 47.21
C GLY A 407 32.49 -8.63 48.29
N THR A 408 31.73 -9.36 49.12
CA THR A 408 31.03 -8.94 50.39
C THR A 408 29.78 -8.02 50.25
N SER A 409 28.67 -8.17 50.99
CA SER A 409 28.36 -8.96 52.20
C SER A 409 26.82 -9.08 52.45
N THR A 410 26.41 -10.26 52.94
CA THR A 410 25.44 -10.54 54.03
C THR A 410 24.05 -9.89 54.09
N GLY A 411 23.02 -10.73 54.30
CA GLY A 411 21.79 -10.30 54.98
C GLY A 411 20.56 -11.17 54.80
N THR A 412 20.48 -12.26 55.56
CA THR A 412 19.31 -13.14 55.78
C THR A 412 18.07 -12.40 56.32
N GLY A 413 16.86 -12.85 55.94
CA GLY A 413 15.62 -12.48 56.63
C GLY A 413 14.34 -13.05 56.02
N THR A 414 13.89 -14.18 56.56
CA THR A 414 12.61 -14.88 56.33
C THR A 414 11.38 -14.09 56.77
N GLY A 415 10.22 -14.28 56.12
CA GLY A 415 8.93 -13.86 56.69
C GLY A 415 7.72 -13.99 55.76
N THR A 416 6.98 -15.07 55.93
CA THR A 416 5.68 -15.43 55.31
C THR A 416 4.52 -14.51 55.70
N GLY A 417 3.54 -14.34 54.79
CA GLY A 417 2.23 -13.75 55.11
C GLY A 417 1.23 -13.79 53.95
N THR A 418 0.38 -14.82 53.94
CA THR A 418 -0.82 -14.99 53.10
C THR A 418 -1.95 -14.00 53.43
N THR A 419 -2.74 -13.59 52.42
CA THR A 419 -4.22 -13.49 52.46
C THR A 419 -4.80 -13.15 51.07
N THR A 420 -5.71 -13.99 50.57
CA THR A 420 -6.81 -13.68 49.63
C THR A 420 -8.11 -13.57 50.48
N PRO A 421 -9.36 -13.34 50.00
CA PRO A 421 -9.91 -12.94 48.69
C PRO A 421 -11.12 -11.95 48.72
N GLY A 422 -11.60 -11.53 47.54
CA GLY A 422 -12.97 -11.04 47.29
C GLY A 422 -13.01 -10.05 46.11
N GLY A 423 -13.91 -10.08 45.13
CA GLY A 423 -15.07 -10.92 44.84
C GLY A 423 -16.06 -10.09 44.00
N THR A 424 -16.54 -10.67 42.88
CA THR A 424 -17.82 -10.37 42.17
C THR A 424 -17.96 -8.97 41.52
N THR A 425 -18.52 -8.71 40.32
CA THR A 425 -19.53 -9.32 39.44
C THR A 425 -19.42 -8.64 38.05
N THR A 426 -19.64 -9.35 36.94
CA THR A 426 -19.98 -8.74 35.64
C THR A 426 -21.20 -9.45 35.05
N PRO A 427 -22.33 -8.76 34.80
CA PRO A 427 -23.40 -9.24 33.94
C PRO A 427 -23.07 -8.96 32.46
N GLY A 428 -23.39 -9.93 31.60
CA GLY A 428 -23.27 -9.77 30.15
C GLY A 428 -24.45 -9.03 29.52
N GLY A 429 -24.26 -8.69 28.24
CA GLY A 429 -25.34 -8.44 27.27
C GLY A 429 -25.18 -7.15 26.49
N THR A 430 -24.84 -7.27 25.20
CA THR A 430 -25.14 -6.28 24.14
C THR A 430 -25.00 -7.02 22.79
N THR A 431 -26.08 -7.56 22.22
CA THR A 431 -26.99 -6.93 21.24
C THR A 431 -26.27 -6.25 20.08
N ALA A 432 -26.25 -6.96 18.95
CA ALA A 432 -26.00 -6.45 17.62
C ALA A 432 -27.03 -5.38 17.23
N ALA A 433 -26.56 -4.34 16.55
CA ALA A 433 -27.34 -3.32 15.84
C ALA A 433 -26.42 -2.68 14.77
N PRO A 434 -26.95 -2.08 13.69
CA PRO A 434 -26.93 -2.71 12.37
C PRO A 434 -26.14 -1.94 11.31
N ASP A 435 -25.64 -2.69 10.32
CA ASP A 435 -25.09 -2.20 9.07
C ASP A 435 -26.04 -1.22 8.37
N LYS A 436 -25.50 -0.06 7.98
CA LYS A 436 -26.11 0.83 6.98
C LYS A 436 -25.18 0.90 5.77
N ASP A 437 -25.19 -0.17 4.99
CA ASP A 437 -24.76 -0.14 3.60
C ASP A 437 -25.82 0.57 2.76
N SER A 438 -25.45 1.69 2.14
CA SER A 438 -26.19 2.24 1.00
C SER A 438 -25.21 2.63 -0.10
N GLY A 439 -25.06 1.73 -1.08
CA GLY A 439 -24.30 1.98 -2.30
C GLY A 439 -24.31 0.77 -3.23
N CYS A 440 -25.24 0.78 -4.19
CA CYS A 440 -25.35 -0.14 -5.33
C CYS A 440 -25.78 -1.60 -5.09
N ARG A 441 -27.09 -1.80 -4.89
CA ARG A 441 -27.78 -3.05 -5.28
C ARG A 441 -29.11 -2.77 -5.95
N SER A 442 -29.20 -3.06 -7.25
CA SER A 442 -30.31 -3.86 -7.78
C SER A 442 -30.06 -4.33 -9.22
N ALA A 443 -29.94 -5.65 -9.41
CA ALA A 443 -30.63 -6.35 -10.48
C ALA A 443 -30.82 -7.82 -10.09
N ARG A 444 -32.07 -8.25 -10.01
CA ARG A 444 -32.48 -9.61 -9.68
C ARG A 444 -32.48 -10.47 -10.95
N GLY A 445 -31.86 -11.63 -10.84
CA GLY A 445 -32.40 -12.88 -11.37
C GLY A 445 -31.77 -13.41 -12.65
N CYS A 446 -30.92 -14.43 -12.52
CA CYS A 446 -31.09 -15.66 -13.28
C CYS A 446 -30.34 -16.82 -12.63
N ARG A 447 -30.97 -17.99 -12.68
CA ARG A 447 -30.50 -19.25 -12.12
C ARG A 447 -29.39 -19.84 -12.99
N SER A 448 -28.34 -20.36 -12.38
CA SER A 448 -27.46 -21.39 -12.96
C SER A 448 -27.09 -22.37 -11.84
N ALA A 449 -27.75 -23.53 -11.77
CA ALA A 449 -27.42 -24.75 -12.51
C ALA A 449 -26.09 -25.36 -12.05
N ALA A 450 -26.19 -26.57 -11.53
CA ALA A 450 -25.18 -27.29 -10.80
C ALA A 450 -24.16 -28.03 -11.70
N GLY A 451 -22.90 -28.00 -11.26
CA GLY A 451 -21.91 -29.09 -11.33
C GLY A 451 -21.04 -29.21 -12.60
N PRO A 452 -20.00 -30.08 -12.60
CA PRO A 452 -19.25 -30.64 -11.45
C PRO A 452 -17.71 -30.75 -11.66
N GLY A 453 -16.96 -30.93 -10.54
CA GLY A 453 -15.64 -31.59 -10.49
C GLY A 453 -14.45 -30.71 -10.89
N ILE A 454 -13.25 -30.81 -10.30
CA ILE A 454 -12.55 -31.97 -9.74
C ILE A 454 -11.67 -31.52 -8.56
N ILE A 455 -11.76 -32.22 -7.44
CA ILE A 455 -10.83 -32.13 -6.30
C ILE A 455 -9.69 -33.12 -6.56
N ALA A 456 -8.45 -32.63 -6.57
CA ALA A 456 -7.26 -33.47 -6.49
C ALA A 456 -6.73 -33.48 -5.05
N THR A 457 -6.42 -34.68 -4.59
CA THR A 457 -6.20 -35.08 -3.20
C THR A 457 -4.70 -35.19 -2.91
N LEU A 458 -4.22 -34.58 -1.84
CA LEU A 458 -3.02 -34.98 -1.08
C LEU A 458 -3.35 -34.60 0.38
N GLY A 459 -3.36 -35.47 1.40
CA GLY A 459 -2.64 -36.71 1.61
C GLY A 459 -1.73 -36.57 2.83
N ILE A 460 -2.27 -36.33 4.04
CA ILE A 460 -1.50 -36.40 5.29
C ILE A 460 -2.18 -37.32 6.30
N ALA A 461 -1.37 -38.26 6.78
CA ALA A 461 -1.73 -39.39 7.62
C ALA A 461 -2.16 -38.99 9.03
N ALA A 462 -3.22 -39.64 9.50
CA ALA A 462 -3.73 -39.54 10.86
C ALA A 462 -2.85 -40.31 11.86
N TYR A 463 -2.44 -39.63 12.93
CA TYR A 463 -2.06 -40.29 14.19
C TYR A 463 -3.27 -40.29 15.13
N LEU A 464 -3.85 -41.48 15.33
CA LEU A 464 -4.99 -41.75 16.20
C LEU A 464 -4.53 -41.95 17.66
N VAL A 465 -5.04 -41.13 18.59
CA VAL A 465 -5.21 -41.54 19.99
C VAL A 465 -6.68 -41.47 20.36
N ARG A 466 -7.29 -42.66 20.42
CA ARG A 466 -8.65 -42.94 20.90
C ARG A 466 -8.82 -42.55 22.36
N ARG A 467 -9.87 -41.80 22.70
CA ARG A 467 -10.57 -41.94 23.99
C ARG A 467 -11.98 -42.46 23.74
N LYS A 468 -12.22 -43.69 24.19
CA LYS A 468 -13.53 -44.38 24.25
C LYS A 468 -14.48 -43.60 25.18
N LYS A 469 -15.70 -43.34 24.69
CA LYS A 469 -16.89 -43.10 25.51
C LYS A 469 -17.67 -44.41 25.57
N ASP A 470 -18.04 -44.84 26.77
CA ASP A 470 -19.14 -45.78 27.03
C ASP A 470 -20.16 -45.12 27.97
N PRO A 471 -21.43 -45.57 28.00
CA PRO A 471 -22.58 -44.69 28.16
C PRO A 471 -23.34 -44.76 29.50
N LYS A 472 -24.05 -43.65 29.79
CA LYS A 472 -25.34 -43.48 30.52
C LYS A 472 -25.65 -44.30 31.78
N LYS A 473 -26.00 -43.59 32.88
CA LYS A 473 -27.17 -43.81 33.78
C LYS A 473 -27.47 -42.47 34.49
N ARG A 474 -28.60 -41.81 34.23
CA ARG A 474 -29.83 -41.74 35.08
C ARG A 474 -29.55 -41.65 36.59
N HIS A 475 -29.59 -40.44 37.15
CA HIS A 475 -30.72 -39.91 37.92
C HIS A 475 -30.62 -38.39 38.03
#